data_AF-A0A258SVA5-F1
#
_entry.id   AF-A0A258SVA5-F1
#
_cell.length_a   1.000
_cell.length_b   1.000
_cell.length_c   1.000
_cell.angle_alpha   90.00
_cell.angle_beta   90.00
_cell.angle_gamma   90.00
#
_symmetry.space_group_name_H-M   'P 1'
#
loop_
_entity.id
_entity.type
_entity.pdbx_description
1 polymer ?
#
loop_
_entity_poly.entity_id
_entity_poly.type
_entity_poly.pdbx_seq_one_letter_code
_entity_poly.pdbx_strand_id
1 'polypeptide(L)'
;MSNDTDVDSPTLTVAQFATNSGATATNANGSNTITTALGGTVVMNTDGSFTYTAPVRNHADAISDVDTFVYRATDGSLNSEWTTVSIDIADSAPIANNDADSVGIGGSTTGNVITGAGGATADNLNVDTPHSITNVTIAGALSNTLGAGNIRTILTNNGTLVIDQDDGSYTYTSALSNRQVVAGTNGNTQAVWTAAGISTYGFDGASPQTGANLNTATLTATAAGIVRYRNIGGIDDDGLGVENSSGTTTSSRIQSGEHLVMDLGAGFGTTSASVTLTDLGTGEVATWRTYDASGNFVATGTISGNGTNIQTSTITTGATFRYIQFTSSGATYRIDGLSAAQDLSSVSPDVFTYTLADSDGDSTTATLTVTTDTNVNAIADNATVYEAALATGTQSALTSETATGNLLANDTGVSGTTEITNVNGVIPVGGVITISDATGTLVVYTQASGGFVKGDYV
;
A
#
# COMPACT_ATOMS: atom_id res chain seq x y z
N MET A 1 -10.70 -29.15 48.44
CA MET A 1 -10.52 -30.23 49.44
C MET A 1 -9.45 -29.92 50.47
N SER A 2 -8.27 -29.40 50.12
CA SER A 2 -7.24 -29.06 51.13
C SER A 2 -7.66 -27.95 52.11
N ASN A 3 -8.68 -27.18 51.76
CA ASN A 3 -9.32 -26.14 52.55
C ASN A 3 -10.61 -26.60 53.24
N ASP A 4 -10.99 -27.87 53.09
CA ASP A 4 -12.19 -28.47 53.69
C ASP A 4 -11.76 -29.43 54.82
N THR A 5 -12.54 -29.50 55.90
CA THR A 5 -12.24 -30.37 57.04
C THR A 5 -13.48 -31.12 57.50
N ASP A 6 -13.30 -32.36 57.93
CA ASP A 6 -14.30 -33.15 58.64
C ASP A 6 -13.70 -33.70 59.95
N VAL A 7 -14.52 -33.75 60.99
CA VAL A 7 -14.13 -34.23 62.32
C VAL A 7 -14.10 -35.76 62.38
N ASP A 8 -14.88 -36.42 61.52
CA ASP A 8 -15.04 -37.88 61.52
C ASP A 8 -14.12 -38.58 60.51
N SER A 9 -13.74 -37.89 59.43
CA SER A 9 -12.85 -38.42 58.39
C SER A 9 -11.76 -37.42 57.97
N PRO A 10 -10.49 -37.86 57.87
CA PRO A 10 -9.43 -37.04 57.30
C PRO A 10 -9.44 -36.99 55.77
N THR A 11 -10.29 -37.79 55.10
CA THR A 11 -10.35 -37.87 53.64
C THR A 11 -11.71 -37.43 53.12
N LEU A 12 -11.71 -36.37 52.32
CA LEU A 12 -12.90 -35.82 51.68
C LEU A 12 -12.80 -35.88 50.16
N THR A 13 -13.92 -36.14 49.51
CA THR A 13 -14.10 -36.08 48.05
C THR A 13 -15.28 -35.17 47.70
N VAL A 14 -15.42 -34.78 46.44
CA VAL A 14 -16.64 -34.12 45.96
C VAL A 14 -17.64 -35.18 45.51
N ALA A 15 -18.83 -35.17 46.09
CA ALA A 15 -19.92 -36.04 45.67
C ALA A 15 -20.66 -35.45 44.46
N GLN A 16 -21.07 -34.18 44.62
CA GLN A 16 -21.99 -33.52 43.71
C GLN A 16 -21.63 -32.05 43.52
N PHE A 17 -21.97 -31.50 42.36
CA PHE A 17 -21.84 -30.10 42.02
C PHE A 17 -23.02 -29.64 41.18
N ALA A 18 -23.32 -28.35 41.20
CA ALA A 18 -24.46 -27.75 40.52
C ALA A 18 -24.23 -26.25 40.26
N THR A 19 -25.00 -25.67 39.34
CA THR A 19 -24.95 -24.22 39.05
C THR A 19 -25.29 -23.36 40.26
N ASN A 20 -26.24 -23.79 41.10
CA ASN A 20 -26.56 -23.19 42.40
C ASN A 20 -27.23 -24.23 43.31
N SER A 21 -27.44 -23.90 44.58
CA SER A 21 -27.96 -24.82 45.59
C SER A 21 -29.40 -25.34 45.34
N GLY A 22 -30.16 -24.67 44.47
CA GLY A 22 -31.50 -25.08 44.06
C GLY A 22 -31.56 -25.81 42.72
N ALA A 23 -30.43 -25.92 42.01
CA ALA A 23 -30.36 -26.57 40.71
C ALA A 23 -30.24 -28.10 40.84
N THR A 24 -30.43 -28.81 39.72
CA THR A 24 -30.26 -30.26 39.67
C THR A 24 -28.79 -30.62 39.93
N ALA A 25 -28.56 -31.45 40.95
CA ALA A 25 -27.24 -31.93 41.31
C ALA A 25 -26.68 -32.88 40.24
N THR A 26 -25.40 -32.71 39.93
CA THR A 26 -24.63 -33.57 39.02
C THR A 26 -23.51 -34.25 39.80
N ASN A 27 -23.28 -35.54 39.59
CA ASN A 27 -22.21 -36.25 40.28
C ASN A 27 -20.84 -35.84 39.75
N ALA A 28 -19.87 -35.59 40.64
CA ALA A 28 -18.48 -35.37 40.23
C ALA A 28 -17.85 -36.69 39.77
N ASN A 29 -17.22 -36.69 38.60
CA ASN A 29 -16.56 -37.87 38.03
C ASN A 29 -15.45 -37.53 37.02
N GLY A 30 -15.11 -36.25 36.87
CA GLY A 30 -14.10 -35.77 35.91
C GLY A 30 -14.55 -35.72 34.45
N SER A 31 -15.82 -36.00 34.15
CA SER A 31 -16.36 -35.92 32.78
C SER A 31 -17.72 -35.24 32.69
N ASN A 32 -18.51 -35.25 33.77
CA ASN A 32 -19.78 -34.55 33.82
C ASN A 32 -19.52 -33.04 33.84
N THR A 33 -20.41 -32.29 33.20
CA THR A 33 -20.31 -30.84 33.08
C THR A 33 -21.59 -30.16 33.54
N ILE A 34 -21.45 -28.95 34.06
CA ILE A 34 -22.56 -28.00 34.24
C ILE A 34 -22.25 -26.72 33.47
N THR A 35 -23.29 -25.93 33.20
CA THR A 35 -23.16 -24.55 32.73
C THR A 35 -23.58 -23.62 33.85
N THR A 36 -22.75 -22.64 34.16
CA THR A 36 -22.98 -21.65 35.21
C THR A 36 -23.98 -20.58 34.77
N ALA A 37 -24.31 -19.64 35.66
CA ALA A 37 -25.28 -18.58 35.34
C ALA A 37 -24.77 -17.63 34.24
N LEU A 38 -23.46 -17.36 34.19
CA LEU A 38 -22.86 -16.52 33.15
C LEU A 38 -22.54 -17.31 31.87
N GLY A 39 -22.77 -18.63 31.84
CA GLY A 39 -22.56 -19.47 30.67
C GLY A 39 -21.21 -20.21 30.63
N GLY A 40 -20.36 -20.04 31.65
CA GLY A 40 -19.13 -20.80 31.81
C GLY A 40 -19.40 -22.29 32.03
N THR A 41 -18.44 -23.14 31.71
CA THR A 41 -18.59 -24.60 31.91
C THR A 41 -17.63 -25.11 32.97
N VAL A 42 -18.12 -26.00 33.83
CA VAL A 42 -17.34 -26.61 34.91
C VAL A 42 -17.37 -28.12 34.76
N VAL A 43 -16.18 -28.74 34.74
CA VAL A 43 -16.01 -30.19 34.90
C VAL A 43 -15.33 -30.43 36.23
N MET A 44 -15.98 -31.20 37.11
CA MET A 44 -15.49 -31.44 38.47
C MET A 44 -15.06 -32.89 38.69
N ASN A 45 -13.86 -33.05 39.23
CA ASN A 45 -13.30 -34.33 39.66
C ASN A 45 -13.71 -34.65 41.10
N THR A 46 -13.70 -35.94 41.45
CA THR A 46 -14.01 -36.40 42.81
C THR A 46 -12.94 -35.98 43.83
N ASP A 47 -11.71 -35.72 43.39
CA ASP A 47 -10.64 -35.20 44.26
C ASP A 47 -10.77 -33.68 44.56
N GLY A 48 -11.80 -33.05 43.99
CA GLY A 48 -12.13 -31.63 44.13
C GLY A 48 -11.32 -30.68 43.27
N SER A 49 -10.43 -31.19 42.40
CA SER A 49 -9.95 -30.40 41.27
C SER A 49 -11.09 -30.18 40.26
N PHE A 50 -11.07 -29.07 39.56
CA PHE A 50 -12.03 -28.76 38.50
C PHE A 50 -11.35 -27.99 37.37
N THR A 51 -11.93 -28.07 36.18
CA THR A 51 -11.61 -27.18 35.07
C THR A 51 -12.79 -26.26 34.84
N TYR A 52 -12.51 -24.97 34.73
CA TYR A 52 -13.48 -23.95 34.34
C TYR A 52 -13.11 -23.40 32.97
N THR A 53 -14.07 -23.35 32.05
CA THR A 53 -13.94 -22.62 30.78
C THR A 53 -14.85 -21.41 30.85
N ALA A 54 -14.26 -20.21 30.81
CA ALA A 54 -14.99 -18.95 30.89
C ALA A 54 -15.90 -18.77 29.66
N PRO A 55 -17.08 -18.14 29.83
CA PRO A 55 -17.88 -17.68 28.71
C PRO A 55 -17.26 -16.45 28.06
N VAL A 56 -17.66 -16.14 26.83
CA VAL A 56 -17.46 -14.80 26.24
C VAL A 56 -18.30 -13.81 27.03
N ARG A 57 -17.69 -12.72 27.50
CA ARG A 57 -18.34 -11.70 28.33
C ARG A 57 -18.11 -10.33 27.71
N ASN A 58 -19.16 -9.51 27.79
CA ASN A 58 -19.02 -8.08 27.56
C ASN A 58 -18.76 -7.43 28.92
N HIS A 59 -17.53 -6.97 29.15
CA HIS A 59 -17.10 -6.36 30.41
C HIS A 59 -17.51 -4.88 30.52
N ALA A 60 -18.12 -4.31 29.48
CA ALA A 60 -18.71 -2.98 29.50
C ALA A 60 -20.20 -2.96 29.94
N ASP A 61 -20.81 -4.12 30.17
CA ASP A 61 -22.17 -4.21 30.69
C ASP A 61 -22.24 -4.01 32.23
N ALA A 62 -23.45 -4.01 32.78
CA ALA A 62 -23.67 -3.81 34.21
C ALA A 62 -23.68 -5.13 35.02
N ILE A 63 -23.47 -6.27 34.36
CA ILE A 63 -23.46 -7.59 35.00
C ILE A 63 -22.08 -7.78 35.63
N SER A 64 -22.05 -8.32 36.86
CA SER A 64 -20.78 -8.60 37.54
C SER A 64 -20.01 -9.71 36.83
N ASP A 65 -18.72 -9.52 36.60
CA ASP A 65 -17.78 -10.52 36.04
C ASP A 65 -17.34 -11.58 37.04
N VAL A 66 -18.26 -11.96 37.93
CA VAL A 66 -18.01 -13.00 38.93
C VAL A 66 -18.98 -14.13 38.68
N ASP A 67 -18.43 -15.28 38.30
CA ASP A 67 -19.19 -16.50 38.10
C ASP A 67 -19.16 -17.39 39.34
N THR A 68 -20.17 -18.23 39.48
CA THR A 68 -20.28 -19.11 40.64
C THR A 68 -20.83 -20.49 40.29
N PHE A 69 -20.41 -21.48 41.06
CA PHE A 69 -21.05 -22.79 41.16
C PHE A 69 -20.95 -23.30 42.58
N VAL A 70 -21.69 -24.38 42.89
CA VAL A 70 -21.68 -24.99 44.24
C VAL A 70 -21.25 -26.46 44.19
N TYR A 71 -20.62 -26.94 45.26
CA TYR A 71 -20.29 -28.36 45.46
C TYR A 71 -20.70 -28.87 46.85
N ARG A 72 -20.77 -30.20 46.97
CA ARG A 72 -20.90 -30.92 48.25
C ARG A 72 -19.73 -31.86 48.43
N ALA A 73 -19.01 -31.69 49.53
CA ALA A 73 -18.00 -32.62 49.98
C ALA A 73 -18.65 -33.86 50.61
N THR A 74 -17.97 -35.00 50.58
CA THR A 74 -18.38 -36.22 51.28
C THR A 74 -17.18 -36.95 51.86
N ASP A 75 -17.40 -37.55 53.03
CA ASP A 75 -16.51 -38.52 53.69
C ASP A 75 -16.82 -39.97 53.28
N GLY A 76 -17.80 -40.18 52.40
CA GLY A 76 -18.31 -41.48 51.98
C GLY A 76 -19.56 -41.96 52.76
N SER A 77 -19.95 -41.26 53.82
CA SER A 77 -21.15 -41.55 54.62
C SER A 77 -22.21 -40.45 54.47
N LEU A 78 -21.79 -39.19 54.58
CA LEU A 78 -22.65 -38.01 54.53
C LEU A 78 -22.11 -37.00 53.51
N ASN A 79 -23.02 -36.20 52.97
CA ASN A 79 -22.67 -35.08 52.13
C ASN A 79 -22.81 -33.78 52.94
N SER A 80 -21.89 -32.85 52.76
CA SER A 80 -21.95 -31.50 53.35
C SER A 80 -23.17 -30.72 52.88
N GLU A 81 -23.39 -29.54 53.47
CA GLU A 81 -24.20 -28.50 52.82
C GLU A 81 -23.51 -27.98 51.54
N TRP A 82 -24.26 -27.27 50.70
CA TRP A 82 -23.71 -26.65 49.48
C TRP A 82 -22.68 -25.57 49.83
N THR A 83 -21.51 -25.65 49.20
CA THR A 83 -20.42 -24.67 49.33
C THR A 83 -20.20 -23.98 48.00
N THR A 84 -20.09 -22.65 48.00
CA THR A 84 -19.92 -21.84 46.79
C THR A 84 -18.45 -21.71 46.41
N VAL A 85 -18.17 -21.93 45.13
CA VAL A 85 -16.93 -21.51 44.46
C VAL A 85 -17.24 -20.22 43.70
N SER A 86 -16.39 -19.21 43.89
CA SER A 86 -16.46 -17.92 43.19
C SER A 86 -15.28 -17.82 42.23
N ILE A 87 -15.53 -17.35 41.01
CA ILE A 87 -14.52 -17.22 39.96
C ILE A 87 -14.64 -15.81 39.38
N ASP A 88 -13.58 -15.02 39.48
CA ASP A 88 -13.48 -13.74 38.80
C ASP A 88 -13.10 -13.99 37.33
N ILE A 89 -13.96 -13.53 36.41
CA ILE A 89 -13.68 -13.52 34.97
C ILE A 89 -12.91 -12.23 34.69
N ALA A 90 -11.73 -12.37 34.08
CA ALA A 90 -10.89 -11.24 33.74
C ALA A 90 -11.16 -10.81 32.29
N ASP A 91 -11.19 -9.49 32.08
CA ASP A 91 -11.30 -8.89 30.77
C ASP A 91 -10.02 -9.07 29.94
N SER A 92 -10.18 -9.16 28.62
CA SER A 92 -9.06 -9.36 27.70
C SER A 92 -9.18 -8.44 26.50
N ALA A 93 -8.15 -7.65 26.24
CA ALA A 93 -8.09 -6.80 25.05
C ALA A 93 -7.42 -7.52 23.86
N PRO A 94 -7.75 -7.12 22.61
CA PRO A 94 -6.98 -7.54 21.45
C PRO A 94 -5.57 -6.92 21.49
N ILE A 95 -4.60 -7.54 20.83
CA ILE A 95 -3.24 -7.00 20.70
C ILE A 95 -2.96 -6.70 19.23
N ALA A 96 -3.02 -5.41 18.89
CA ALA A 96 -2.60 -4.90 17.59
C ALA A 96 -1.07 -4.91 17.45
N ASN A 97 -0.56 -5.40 16.33
CA ASN A 97 0.85 -5.45 15.96
C ASN A 97 1.17 -4.40 14.90
N ASN A 98 2.38 -3.85 14.89
CA ASN A 98 2.72 -2.91 13.82
C ASN A 98 2.84 -3.62 12.47
N ASP A 99 2.24 -3.02 11.45
CA ASP A 99 2.32 -3.44 10.06
C ASP A 99 3.30 -2.58 9.26
N ALA A 100 3.88 -3.20 8.25
CA ALA A 100 4.69 -2.53 7.24
C ALA A 100 4.33 -3.06 5.85
N ASP A 101 4.30 -2.16 4.88
CA ASP A 101 4.11 -2.47 3.48
C ASP A 101 4.95 -1.51 2.62
N SER A 102 5.18 -1.85 1.36
CA SER A 102 5.82 -0.95 0.40
C SER A 102 5.16 -0.96 -0.97
N VAL A 103 5.17 0.21 -1.59
CA VAL A 103 4.56 0.45 -2.90
C VAL A 103 5.57 1.08 -3.84
N GLY A 104 5.50 0.72 -5.12
CA GLY A 104 6.29 1.36 -6.14
C GLY A 104 5.73 2.73 -6.54
N ILE A 105 6.56 3.57 -7.17
CA ILE A 105 6.15 4.87 -7.69
C ILE A 105 4.92 4.74 -8.61
N GLY A 106 3.85 5.46 -8.31
CA GLY A 106 2.58 5.45 -9.05
C GLY A 106 1.84 4.12 -9.02
N GLY A 107 2.27 3.17 -8.20
CA GLY A 107 1.63 1.87 -7.99
C GLY A 107 0.58 1.90 -6.88
N SER A 108 0.02 0.72 -6.62
CA SER A 108 -0.87 0.45 -5.50
C SER A 108 -0.51 -0.87 -4.84
N THR A 109 -0.69 -0.94 -3.53
CA THR A 109 -0.58 -2.16 -2.73
C THR A 109 -1.86 -2.39 -1.93
N THR A 110 -2.13 -3.64 -1.57
CA THR A 110 -3.28 -4.06 -0.78
C THR A 110 -2.85 -4.95 0.36
N GLY A 111 -3.52 -4.82 1.50
CA GLY A 111 -3.26 -5.66 2.65
C GLY A 111 -4.40 -5.66 3.64
N ASN A 112 -4.15 -6.17 4.84
CA ASN A 112 -5.09 -6.13 5.94
C ASN A 112 -4.36 -6.07 7.27
N VAL A 113 -4.60 -5.01 8.05
CA VAL A 113 -3.89 -4.74 9.33
C VAL A 113 -4.25 -5.73 10.44
N ILE A 114 -5.41 -6.39 10.35
CA ILE A 114 -5.84 -7.38 11.36
C ILE A 114 -5.22 -8.75 11.04
N THR A 115 -5.31 -9.18 9.79
CA THR A 115 -4.89 -10.54 9.38
C THR A 115 -3.41 -10.63 8.98
N GLY A 116 -2.72 -9.49 8.84
CA GLY A 116 -1.33 -9.42 8.38
C GLY A 116 -1.15 -9.69 6.87
N ALA A 117 -2.24 -9.79 6.10
CA ALA A 117 -2.16 -9.96 4.65
C ALA A 117 -1.43 -8.77 4.00
N GLY A 118 -0.54 -9.04 3.02
CA GLY A 118 0.29 -8.00 2.39
C GLY A 118 1.67 -7.79 3.02
N GLY A 119 2.19 -8.77 3.76
CA GLY A 119 3.59 -8.75 4.26
C GLY A 119 3.77 -8.36 5.72
N ALA A 120 2.69 -8.34 6.51
CA ALA A 120 2.69 -7.88 7.89
C ALA A 120 2.46 -9.00 8.92
N THR A 121 2.45 -8.64 10.21
CA THR A 121 2.23 -9.59 11.32
C THR A 121 0.77 -9.54 11.75
N ALA A 122 0.07 -10.67 11.70
CA ALA A 122 -1.32 -10.72 12.14
C ALA A 122 -1.49 -10.26 13.59
N ASP A 123 -2.59 -9.56 13.87
CA ASP A 123 -3.00 -9.17 15.21
C ASP A 123 -3.38 -10.39 16.04
N ASN A 124 -3.17 -10.31 17.36
CA ASN A 124 -3.60 -11.35 18.28
C ASN A 124 -4.97 -10.98 18.86
N LEU A 125 -6.00 -11.63 18.33
CA LEU A 125 -7.39 -11.38 18.71
C LEU A 125 -7.76 -12.14 19.98
N ASN A 126 -8.40 -11.44 20.91
CA ASN A 126 -9.11 -12.04 22.04
C ASN A 126 -10.40 -12.73 21.55
N VAL A 127 -11.16 -13.30 22.50
CA VAL A 127 -12.37 -14.09 22.18
C VAL A 127 -13.60 -13.20 21.99
N ASP A 128 -13.52 -11.90 22.31
CA ASP A 128 -14.66 -10.98 22.37
C ASP A 128 -15.01 -10.40 20.98
N THR A 129 -15.38 -11.28 20.06
CA THR A 129 -15.75 -10.92 18.69
C THR A 129 -17.08 -10.14 18.60
N PRO A 130 -17.29 -9.29 17.57
CA PRO A 130 -16.39 -9.02 16.46
C PRO A 130 -15.30 -7.98 16.79
N HIS A 131 -14.16 -8.11 16.12
CA HIS A 131 -13.08 -7.12 16.10
C HIS A 131 -13.26 -6.18 14.93
N SER A 132 -12.92 -4.90 15.13
CA SER A 132 -12.97 -3.89 14.08
C SER A 132 -11.95 -2.78 14.32
N ILE A 133 -11.61 -2.05 13.26
CA ILE A 133 -10.81 -0.84 13.36
C ILE A 133 -11.73 0.33 13.68
N THR A 134 -11.59 0.94 14.85
CA THR A 134 -12.48 2.05 15.26
C THR A 134 -11.97 3.42 14.80
N ASN A 135 -10.67 3.51 14.50
CA ASN A 135 -10.06 4.76 14.07
C ASN A 135 -8.76 4.53 13.28
N VAL A 136 -8.46 5.43 12.34
CA VAL A 136 -7.16 5.50 11.65
C VAL A 136 -6.79 6.97 11.41
N THR A 137 -5.55 7.33 11.75
CA THR A 137 -5.07 8.72 11.70
C THR A 137 -3.62 8.81 11.23
N ILE A 138 -3.23 9.97 10.72
CA ILE A 138 -1.84 10.33 10.41
C ILE A 138 -1.65 11.82 10.68
N ALA A 139 -0.47 12.21 11.14
CA ALA A 139 -0.12 13.61 11.29
C ALA A 139 0.08 14.26 9.90
N GLY A 140 -0.52 15.43 9.66
CA GLY A 140 -0.34 16.16 8.41
C GLY A 140 -1.14 15.62 7.21
N ALA A 141 -2.21 14.86 7.45
CA ALA A 141 -3.16 14.49 6.40
C ALA A 141 -3.66 15.73 5.64
N LEU A 142 -3.66 15.65 4.31
CA LEU A 142 -4.26 16.67 3.44
C LEU A 142 -5.78 16.59 3.48
N SER A 143 -6.32 15.37 3.58
CA SER A 143 -7.74 15.09 3.75
C SER A 143 -7.93 13.77 4.49
N ASN A 144 -9.00 13.65 5.27
CA ASN A 144 -9.43 12.41 5.91
C ASN A 144 -10.97 12.38 5.92
N THR A 145 -11.56 11.42 5.21
CA THR A 145 -13.01 11.28 5.09
C THR A 145 -13.45 9.89 5.49
N LEU A 146 -14.57 9.80 6.21
CA LEU A 146 -15.28 8.55 6.47
C LEU A 146 -16.46 8.44 5.49
N GLY A 147 -16.48 7.38 4.69
CA GLY A 147 -17.47 7.10 3.65
C GLY A 147 -18.52 6.07 4.08
N ALA A 148 -19.30 5.61 3.09
CA ALA A 148 -20.27 4.53 3.28
C ALA A 148 -19.54 3.21 3.59
N GLY A 149 -20.14 2.36 4.43
CA GLY A 149 -19.57 1.06 4.82
C GLY A 149 -18.31 1.20 5.67
N ASN A 150 -18.24 2.21 6.54
CA ASN A 150 -17.10 2.48 7.43
C ASN A 150 -15.72 2.64 6.74
N ILE A 151 -15.70 2.80 5.42
CA ILE A 151 -14.47 3.02 4.66
C ILE A 151 -13.87 4.39 4.99
N ARG A 152 -12.63 4.41 5.46
CA ARG A 152 -11.88 5.65 5.68
C ARG A 152 -10.88 5.88 4.56
N THR A 153 -10.89 7.10 4.02
CA THR A 153 -9.94 7.56 3.00
C THR A 153 -9.06 8.66 3.57
N ILE A 154 -7.73 8.47 3.55
CA ILE A 154 -6.75 9.43 4.04
C ILE A 154 -5.80 9.79 2.90
N LEU A 155 -5.74 11.07 2.56
CA LEU A 155 -4.83 11.61 1.53
C LEU A 155 -3.62 12.26 2.20
N THR A 156 -2.43 11.88 1.76
CA THR A 156 -1.14 12.46 2.15
C THR A 156 -0.45 13.08 0.92
N ASN A 157 0.76 13.61 1.08
CA ASN A 157 1.58 14.02 -0.07
C ASN A 157 2.14 12.83 -0.86
N ASN A 158 2.29 11.67 -0.21
CA ASN A 158 2.92 10.48 -0.82
C ASN A 158 1.90 9.56 -1.47
N GLY A 159 0.65 9.57 -1.01
CA GLY A 159 -0.37 8.66 -1.52
C GLY A 159 -1.72 8.78 -0.80
N THR A 160 -2.59 7.82 -1.09
CA THR A 160 -3.94 7.71 -0.52
C THR A 160 -4.12 6.34 0.11
N LEU A 161 -4.44 6.30 1.40
CA LEU A 161 -4.92 5.09 2.08
C LEU A 161 -6.45 5.05 1.99
N VAL A 162 -6.99 3.90 1.57
CA VAL A 162 -8.40 3.54 1.70
C VAL A 162 -8.45 2.28 2.55
N ILE A 163 -9.08 2.35 3.72
CA ILE A 163 -9.16 1.24 4.68
C ILE A 163 -10.61 0.97 5.07
N ASP A 164 -11.03 -0.28 4.97
CA ASP A 164 -12.28 -0.77 5.52
C ASP A 164 -12.10 -1.00 7.02
N GLN A 165 -12.85 -0.25 7.81
CA GLN A 165 -12.75 -0.32 9.25
C GLN A 165 -13.48 -1.53 9.85
N ASP A 166 -14.35 -2.20 9.08
CA ASP A 166 -15.07 -3.37 9.58
C ASP A 166 -14.18 -4.62 9.63
N ASP A 167 -13.20 -4.74 8.71
CA ASP A 167 -12.33 -5.93 8.62
C ASP A 167 -10.82 -5.62 8.54
N GLY A 168 -10.43 -4.34 8.50
CA GLY A 168 -9.04 -3.89 8.43
C GLY A 168 -8.39 -4.03 7.05
N SER A 169 -9.13 -4.44 6.02
CA SER A 169 -8.60 -4.50 4.66
C SER A 169 -8.29 -3.10 4.13
N TYR A 170 -7.20 -2.95 3.39
CA TYR A 170 -6.80 -1.65 2.86
C TYR A 170 -6.22 -1.73 1.45
N THR A 171 -6.28 -0.58 0.78
CA THR A 171 -5.52 -0.26 -0.42
C THR A 171 -4.74 1.02 -0.18
N TYR A 172 -3.46 1.04 -0.51
CA TYR A 172 -2.66 2.26 -0.57
C TYR A 172 -2.25 2.53 -2.01
N THR A 173 -2.51 3.74 -2.52
CA THR A 173 -2.11 4.17 -3.87
C THR A 173 -1.10 5.30 -3.78
N SER A 174 0.08 5.13 -4.38
CA SER A 174 1.12 6.15 -4.42
C SER A 174 0.70 7.32 -5.32
N ALA A 175 0.87 8.55 -4.83
CA ALA A 175 0.73 9.78 -5.61
C ALA A 175 2.05 10.21 -6.27
N LEU A 176 3.16 9.53 -5.94
CA LEU A 176 4.47 9.77 -6.52
C LEU A 176 4.50 9.32 -7.98
N SER A 177 5.27 9.99 -8.82
CA SER A 177 5.29 9.71 -10.26
C SER A 177 6.63 10.05 -10.90
N ASN A 178 7.10 9.16 -11.77
CA ASN A 178 8.19 9.46 -12.70
C ASN A 178 7.69 10.39 -13.81
N ARG A 179 8.60 11.17 -14.39
CA ARG A 179 8.28 12.06 -15.52
C ARG A 179 8.75 11.44 -16.81
N GLN A 180 7.85 11.33 -17.78
CA GLN A 180 8.17 10.73 -19.07
C GLN A 180 7.37 11.39 -20.19
N VAL A 181 8.11 11.93 -21.14
CA VAL A 181 7.65 12.30 -22.47
C VAL A 181 8.57 11.58 -23.45
N VAL A 182 8.01 10.62 -24.20
CA VAL A 182 8.75 9.79 -25.14
C VAL A 182 9.09 10.60 -26.39
N ALA A 183 10.37 10.69 -26.72
CA ALA A 183 10.84 11.38 -27.93
C ALA A 183 10.44 10.62 -29.22
N GLY A 184 10.37 11.33 -30.35
CA GLY A 184 10.18 10.78 -31.69
C GLY A 184 8.75 10.29 -31.97
N THR A 185 7.75 10.80 -31.24
CA THR A 185 6.34 10.37 -31.38
C THR A 185 5.52 11.25 -32.33
N ASN A 186 6.10 12.33 -32.86
CA ASN A 186 5.43 13.33 -33.71
C ASN A 186 4.22 14.01 -33.05
N GLY A 187 4.10 13.92 -31.72
CA GLY A 187 2.93 14.33 -30.96
C GLY A 187 3.22 15.00 -29.62
N ASN A 188 4.46 15.38 -29.33
CA ASN A 188 4.89 15.93 -28.03
C ASN A 188 4.47 17.40 -27.82
N THR A 189 3.17 17.67 -28.00
CA THR A 189 2.52 18.97 -27.77
C THR A 189 2.61 19.38 -26.31
N GLN A 190 2.46 20.67 -26.01
CA GLN A 190 2.44 21.16 -24.63
C GLN A 190 1.44 20.42 -23.72
N ALA A 191 0.30 19.98 -24.27
CA ALA A 191 -0.69 19.18 -23.53
C ALA A 191 -0.14 17.80 -23.10
N VAL A 192 0.71 17.16 -23.92
CA VAL A 192 1.37 15.89 -23.58
C VAL A 192 2.36 16.11 -22.44
N TRP A 193 3.14 17.18 -22.47
CA TRP A 193 4.05 17.54 -21.39
C TRP A 193 3.29 17.81 -20.08
N THR A 194 2.21 18.59 -20.13
CA THR A 194 1.35 18.85 -18.97
C THR A 194 0.72 17.56 -18.43
N ALA A 195 0.26 16.65 -19.29
CA ALA A 195 -0.29 15.35 -18.88
C ALA A 195 0.77 14.45 -18.22
N ALA A 196 2.04 14.57 -18.63
CA ALA A 196 3.18 13.96 -17.95
C ALA A 196 3.60 14.71 -16.66
N GLY A 197 2.81 15.68 -16.20
CA GLY A 197 3.06 16.48 -15.00
C GLY A 197 4.08 17.61 -15.18
N ILE A 198 4.59 17.84 -16.39
CA ILE A 198 5.64 18.83 -16.68
C ILE A 198 5.00 20.10 -17.23
N SER A 199 5.04 21.18 -16.45
CA SER A 199 4.62 22.49 -16.93
C SER A 199 5.77 23.17 -17.69
N THR A 200 5.46 23.93 -18.74
CA THR A 200 6.47 24.59 -19.58
C THR A 200 6.20 26.08 -19.74
N TYR A 201 7.26 26.88 -19.72
CA TYR A 201 7.19 28.34 -19.74
C TYR A 201 8.27 28.92 -20.65
N GLY A 202 7.86 29.72 -21.62
CA GLY A 202 8.74 30.36 -22.58
C GLY A 202 8.99 31.83 -22.24
N PHE A 203 10.20 32.30 -22.50
CA PHE A 203 10.57 33.70 -22.38
C PHE A 203 11.40 34.11 -23.60
N ASP A 204 10.94 35.13 -24.30
CA ASP A 204 11.60 35.69 -25.49
C ASP A 204 12.11 37.09 -25.14
N GLY A 205 13.44 37.26 -25.10
CA GLY A 205 14.12 38.50 -24.75
C GLY A 205 14.11 38.89 -23.26
N ALA A 206 13.22 38.31 -22.46
CA ALA A 206 13.18 38.47 -21.00
C ALA A 206 13.86 37.28 -20.30
N SER A 207 14.70 37.53 -19.29
CA SER A 207 15.27 36.46 -18.47
C SER A 207 14.30 36.06 -17.36
N PRO A 208 14.05 34.76 -17.14
CA PRO A 208 13.26 34.28 -16.00
C PRO A 208 14.04 34.32 -14.67
N GLN A 209 15.25 34.87 -14.66
CA GLN A 209 16.18 34.80 -13.54
C GLN A 209 16.20 36.09 -12.72
N THR A 210 16.52 35.96 -11.43
CA THR A 210 16.94 37.06 -10.56
C THR A 210 18.31 36.71 -9.98
N GLY A 211 19.36 37.30 -10.54
CA GLY A 211 20.73 36.84 -10.29
C GLY A 211 20.95 35.44 -10.86
N ALA A 212 21.48 34.52 -10.05
CA ALA A 212 21.67 33.13 -10.46
C ALA A 212 20.39 32.29 -10.38
N ASN A 213 19.40 32.72 -9.59
CA ASN A 213 18.20 31.95 -9.24
C ASN A 213 17.07 32.16 -10.24
N LEU A 214 16.18 31.17 -10.33
CA LEU A 214 14.93 31.26 -11.08
C LEU A 214 13.90 32.06 -10.28
N ASN A 215 13.31 33.07 -10.91
CA ASN A 215 12.17 33.78 -10.32
C ASN A 215 10.88 33.01 -10.62
N THR A 216 10.49 32.10 -9.73
CA THR A 216 9.31 31.24 -9.89
C THR A 216 8.00 32.02 -10.04
N ALA A 217 7.93 33.27 -9.56
CA ALA A 217 6.76 34.12 -9.75
C ALA A 217 6.52 34.53 -11.22
N THR A 218 7.52 34.36 -12.10
CA THR A 218 7.40 34.65 -13.54
C THR A 218 6.81 33.48 -14.35
N LEU A 219 6.70 32.30 -13.74
CA LEU A 219 6.14 31.08 -14.36
C LEU A 219 4.60 31.15 -14.42
N THR A 220 4.11 32.06 -15.26
CA THR A 220 2.68 32.40 -15.38
C THR A 220 2.04 31.75 -16.60
N ALA A 221 0.71 31.79 -16.70
CA ALA A 221 -0.03 31.37 -17.90
C ALA A 221 0.41 32.15 -19.16
N THR A 222 0.81 33.42 -19.02
CA THR A 222 1.37 34.20 -20.12
C THR A 222 2.68 33.61 -20.63
N ALA A 223 3.60 33.25 -19.73
CA ALA A 223 4.85 32.60 -20.11
C ALA A 223 4.59 31.21 -20.71
N ALA A 224 3.60 30.47 -20.21
CA ALA A 224 3.20 29.19 -20.80
C ALA A 224 2.70 29.33 -22.25
N GLY A 225 1.96 30.41 -22.57
CA GLY A 225 1.45 30.70 -23.92
C GLY A 225 2.52 31.09 -24.96
N ILE A 226 3.75 31.35 -24.52
CA ILE A 226 4.91 31.60 -25.38
C ILE A 226 5.52 30.28 -25.87
N VAL A 227 5.31 29.17 -25.16
CA VAL A 227 5.81 27.86 -25.60
C VAL A 227 5.00 27.37 -26.81
N ARG A 228 5.69 26.89 -27.84
CA ARG A 228 5.05 26.38 -29.06
C ARG A 228 5.56 25.01 -29.43
N TYR A 229 4.63 24.15 -29.79
CA TYR A 229 4.92 22.88 -30.43
C TYR A 229 5.05 23.03 -31.95
N ARG A 230 6.02 22.34 -32.54
CA ARG A 230 6.17 22.19 -33.99
C ARG A 230 6.25 20.72 -34.38
N ASN A 231 5.61 20.39 -35.49
CA ASN A 231 5.82 19.16 -36.24
C ASN A 231 5.85 19.51 -37.74
N ILE A 232 6.90 19.09 -38.46
CA ILE A 232 7.05 19.33 -39.90
C ILE A 232 7.18 18.07 -40.74
N GLY A 233 6.81 16.91 -40.18
CA GLY A 233 6.97 15.59 -40.78
C GLY A 233 8.36 15.04 -40.53
N GLY A 234 8.45 13.73 -40.23
CA GLY A 234 9.68 13.16 -39.65
C GLY A 234 9.67 13.30 -38.12
N ILE A 235 10.81 13.05 -37.47
CA ILE A 235 11.00 13.11 -36.01
C ILE A 235 12.15 14.05 -35.59
N ASP A 236 12.90 14.57 -36.56
CA ASP A 236 14.19 15.23 -36.40
C ASP A 236 14.10 16.74 -36.14
N ASP A 237 12.92 17.33 -36.34
CA ASP A 237 12.63 18.76 -36.17
C ASP A 237 11.39 19.04 -35.29
N ASP A 238 10.92 18.03 -34.57
CA ASP A 238 9.70 18.07 -33.76
C ASP A 238 9.98 18.49 -32.32
N GLY A 239 9.02 19.15 -31.66
CA GLY A 239 9.09 19.44 -30.22
C GLY A 239 8.75 20.87 -29.84
N LEU A 240 9.11 21.24 -28.61
CA LEU A 240 8.81 22.52 -27.98
C LEU A 240 9.91 23.56 -28.23
N GLY A 241 9.48 24.78 -28.57
CA GLY A 241 10.29 26.00 -28.62
C GLY A 241 9.58 27.19 -27.95
N VAL A 242 10.09 28.39 -28.16
CA VAL A 242 9.65 29.66 -27.52
C VAL A 242 9.31 30.66 -28.63
N GLU A 243 8.15 31.32 -28.59
CA GLU A 243 7.74 32.33 -29.59
C GLU A 243 6.71 33.35 -29.08
N ASN A 244 6.94 34.64 -29.34
CA ASN A 244 6.04 35.72 -28.91
C ASN A 244 4.81 35.98 -29.81
N SER A 245 4.82 35.50 -31.07
CA SER A 245 3.77 35.83 -32.06
C SER A 245 3.03 34.58 -32.51
N SER A 246 1.70 34.64 -32.57
CA SER A 246 0.85 33.53 -33.02
C SER A 246 0.95 33.38 -34.54
N GLY A 247 1.85 32.51 -34.99
CA GLY A 247 2.02 32.17 -36.41
C GLY A 247 2.85 30.91 -36.59
N THR A 248 2.57 30.15 -37.65
CA THR A 248 3.26 28.92 -38.06
C THR A 248 4.60 29.20 -38.76
N THR A 249 5.35 30.18 -38.29
CA THR A 249 6.68 30.49 -38.85
C THR A 249 7.69 29.43 -38.46
N THR A 250 8.79 29.34 -39.21
CA THR A 250 9.95 28.45 -38.97
C THR A 250 10.66 28.69 -37.63
N SER A 251 10.14 29.59 -36.81
CA SER A 251 10.80 30.16 -35.65
C SER A 251 10.64 29.31 -34.40
N SER A 252 9.55 28.55 -34.20
CA SER A 252 9.24 27.77 -32.97
C SER A 252 10.37 26.83 -32.53
N ARG A 253 11.38 27.38 -31.88
CA ARG A 253 12.67 26.82 -31.47
C ARG A 253 13.08 27.55 -30.20
N ILE A 254 14.18 27.15 -29.59
CA ILE A 254 14.90 27.92 -28.59
C ILE A 254 16.07 28.57 -29.33
N GLN A 255 16.06 29.89 -29.39
CA GLN A 255 17.02 30.73 -30.11
C GLN A 255 17.81 31.62 -29.13
N SER A 256 18.76 32.38 -29.67
CA SER A 256 19.58 33.30 -28.87
C SER A 256 18.70 34.34 -28.17
N GLY A 257 18.81 34.41 -26.84
CA GLY A 257 18.00 35.33 -26.02
C GLY A 257 16.66 34.75 -25.56
N GLU A 258 16.36 33.48 -25.90
CA GLU A 258 15.18 32.77 -25.45
C GLU A 258 15.49 31.78 -24.33
N HIS A 259 14.48 31.57 -23.48
CA HIS A 259 14.53 30.65 -22.35
C HIS A 259 13.28 29.75 -22.37
N LEU A 260 13.48 28.43 -22.31
CA LEU A 260 12.41 27.49 -22.02
C LEU A 260 12.64 26.90 -20.63
N VAL A 261 11.71 27.14 -19.71
CA VAL A 261 11.72 26.56 -18.36
C VAL A 261 10.71 25.41 -18.32
N MET A 262 11.17 24.25 -17.87
CA MET A 262 10.34 23.10 -17.50
C MET A 262 10.26 23.02 -15.99
N ASP A 263 9.04 22.98 -15.47
CA ASP A 263 8.74 22.68 -14.08
C ASP A 263 8.31 21.21 -13.99
N LEU A 264 9.14 20.39 -13.34
CA LEU A 264 8.82 18.98 -13.07
C LEU A 264 7.80 18.81 -11.95
N GLY A 265 6.98 19.81 -11.61
CA GLY A 265 5.80 19.70 -10.75
C GLY A 265 6.06 19.67 -9.25
N ALA A 266 5.02 20.02 -8.48
CA ALA A 266 5.09 20.07 -7.02
C ALA A 266 5.33 18.68 -6.42
N GLY A 267 6.11 18.60 -5.34
CA GLY A 267 6.47 17.34 -4.68
C GLY A 267 7.51 16.49 -5.43
N PHE A 268 7.86 16.85 -6.67
CA PHE A 268 8.87 16.13 -7.45
C PHE A 268 10.25 16.76 -7.27
N GLY A 269 11.26 15.89 -7.15
CA GLY A 269 12.66 16.24 -7.22
C GLY A 269 13.41 15.10 -7.89
N THR A 270 14.49 15.43 -8.59
CA THR A 270 15.38 14.44 -9.19
C THR A 270 16.82 14.93 -9.19
N THR A 271 17.78 14.02 -9.23
CA THR A 271 19.20 14.33 -9.46
C THR A 271 19.62 14.04 -10.90
N SER A 272 18.72 13.46 -11.72
CA SER A 272 19.02 13.05 -13.07
C SER A 272 17.81 13.15 -14.01
N ALA A 273 17.99 13.76 -15.18
CA ALA A 273 16.99 13.77 -16.23
C ALA A 273 17.65 13.50 -17.59
N SER A 274 17.13 12.53 -18.34
CA SER A 274 17.47 12.36 -19.76
C SER A 274 16.60 13.29 -20.59
N VAL A 275 17.19 14.08 -21.48
CA VAL A 275 16.46 15.04 -22.32
C VAL A 275 16.87 14.84 -23.77
N THR A 276 15.88 14.80 -24.66
CA THR A 276 16.08 14.71 -26.11
C THR A 276 15.79 16.05 -26.76
N LEU A 277 16.79 16.55 -27.48
CA LEU A 277 16.75 17.75 -28.29
C LEU A 277 16.67 17.34 -29.76
N THR A 278 15.97 18.14 -30.56
CA THR A 278 15.88 18.02 -32.02
C THR A 278 16.41 19.30 -32.65
N ASP A 279 16.81 19.23 -33.93
CA ASP A 279 17.41 20.35 -34.67
C ASP A 279 18.67 20.92 -33.98
N LEU A 280 19.43 20.08 -33.23
CA LEU A 280 20.71 20.47 -32.63
C LEU A 280 21.88 19.90 -33.45
N GLY A 281 22.38 20.71 -34.37
CA GLY A 281 23.39 20.33 -35.36
C GLY A 281 24.83 20.22 -34.83
N THR A 282 25.74 19.72 -35.67
CA THR A 282 27.16 19.59 -35.32
C THR A 282 27.78 20.95 -34.98
N GLY A 283 28.40 21.05 -33.80
CA GLY A 283 29.05 22.27 -33.32
C GLY A 283 28.08 23.28 -32.67
N GLU A 284 26.79 22.99 -32.67
CA GLU A 284 25.80 23.74 -31.91
C GLU A 284 25.73 23.26 -30.46
N VAL A 285 25.40 24.18 -29.55
CA VAL A 285 25.39 23.94 -28.11
C VAL A 285 24.12 24.49 -27.49
N ALA A 286 23.37 23.63 -26.81
CA ALA A 286 22.32 24.02 -25.88
C ALA A 286 22.90 24.19 -24.48
N THR A 287 22.50 25.24 -23.77
CA THR A 287 22.90 25.46 -22.36
C THR A 287 21.71 25.19 -21.46
N TRP A 288 21.92 24.39 -20.42
CA TRP A 288 20.91 24.11 -19.40
C TRP A 288 21.31 24.67 -18.03
N ARG A 289 20.31 25.00 -17.23
CA ARG A 289 20.42 25.30 -15.79
C ARG A 289 19.35 24.54 -15.04
N THR A 290 19.67 24.08 -13.84
CA THR A 290 18.71 23.42 -12.95
C THR A 290 18.52 24.20 -11.66
N TYR A 291 17.31 24.09 -11.09
CA TYR A 291 16.93 24.78 -9.88
C TYR A 291 16.16 23.87 -8.93
N ASP A 292 16.33 24.07 -7.63
CA ASP A 292 15.58 23.36 -6.59
C ASP A 292 14.10 23.77 -6.57
N ALA A 293 13.30 23.17 -5.69
CA ALA A 293 11.87 23.45 -5.62
C ALA A 293 11.52 24.92 -5.28
N SER A 294 12.44 25.67 -4.66
CA SER A 294 12.31 27.10 -4.34
C SER A 294 12.86 28.03 -5.43
N GLY A 295 13.43 27.48 -6.51
CA GLY A 295 14.03 28.26 -7.60
C GLY A 295 15.50 28.62 -7.34
N ASN A 296 16.16 28.07 -6.32
CA ASN A 296 17.57 28.33 -6.11
C ASN A 296 18.41 27.55 -7.13
N PHE A 297 19.48 28.17 -7.61
CA PHE A 297 20.39 27.57 -8.57
C PHE A 297 21.04 26.29 -8.01
N VAL A 298 21.01 25.21 -8.78
CA VAL A 298 21.64 23.93 -8.45
C VAL A 298 22.88 23.69 -9.31
N ALA A 299 22.72 23.66 -10.64
CA ALA A 299 23.81 23.40 -11.57
C ALA A 299 23.57 23.99 -12.96
N THR A 300 24.61 24.01 -13.79
CA THR A 300 24.54 24.37 -15.21
C THR A 300 25.50 23.51 -16.02
N GLY A 301 25.19 23.33 -17.30
CA GLY A 301 26.04 22.63 -18.23
C GLY A 301 25.57 22.82 -19.66
N THR A 302 26.12 22.02 -20.56
CA THR A 302 25.85 22.10 -21.99
C THR A 302 25.51 20.74 -22.58
N ILE A 303 24.76 20.75 -23.66
CA ILE A 303 24.51 19.61 -24.54
C ILE A 303 25.02 20.02 -25.92
N SER A 304 25.98 19.28 -26.46
CA SER A 304 26.54 19.53 -27.80
C SER A 304 25.82 18.64 -28.82
N GLY A 305 25.53 19.19 -30.00
CA GLY A 305 24.96 18.40 -31.09
C GLY A 305 25.93 17.34 -31.62
N ASN A 306 25.42 16.15 -31.90
CA ASN A 306 26.16 14.99 -32.42
C ASN A 306 26.13 14.85 -33.95
N GLY A 307 25.47 15.78 -34.65
CA GLY A 307 25.33 15.73 -36.11
C GLY A 307 24.25 14.79 -36.65
N THR A 308 23.41 14.21 -35.79
CA THR A 308 22.24 13.39 -36.19
C THR A 308 20.91 14.14 -36.07
N ASN A 309 20.93 15.47 -35.89
CA ASN A 309 19.81 16.37 -35.54
C ASN A 309 19.11 16.06 -34.21
N ILE A 310 18.98 14.80 -33.83
CA ILE A 310 18.45 14.34 -32.55
C ILE A 310 19.61 14.07 -31.59
N GLN A 311 19.62 14.76 -30.45
CA GLN A 311 20.60 14.61 -29.39
C GLN A 311 19.90 14.30 -28.07
N THR A 312 20.14 13.11 -27.52
CA THR A 312 19.74 12.77 -26.16
C THR A 312 20.93 12.91 -25.23
N SER A 313 20.76 13.61 -24.10
CA SER A 313 21.79 13.74 -23.08
C SER A 313 21.19 13.64 -21.70
N THR A 314 21.97 13.08 -20.77
CA THR A 314 21.61 13.05 -19.35
C THR A 314 22.15 14.30 -18.66
N ILE A 315 21.27 15.01 -17.99
CA ILE A 315 21.60 16.06 -17.02
C ILE A 315 21.72 15.38 -15.66
N THR A 316 22.86 15.54 -14.98
CA THR A 316 23.10 14.99 -13.65
C THR A 316 23.63 16.07 -12.73
N THR A 317 23.15 16.09 -11.49
CA THR A 317 23.50 17.10 -10.48
C THR A 317 23.87 16.45 -9.15
N GLY A 318 24.60 17.18 -8.30
CA GLY A 318 24.94 16.73 -6.94
C GLY A 318 23.84 16.95 -5.90
N ALA A 319 22.77 17.65 -6.26
CA ALA A 319 21.61 17.93 -5.41
C ALA A 319 20.32 17.85 -6.23
N THR A 320 19.19 17.63 -5.57
CA THR A 320 17.88 17.52 -6.22
C THR A 320 17.49 18.83 -6.90
N PHE A 321 16.91 18.72 -8.09
CA PHE A 321 16.30 19.82 -8.82
C PHE A 321 14.86 19.47 -9.22
N ARG A 322 14.06 20.52 -9.41
CA ARG A 322 12.69 20.47 -9.92
C ARG A 322 12.54 21.21 -11.24
N TYR A 323 13.28 22.30 -11.45
CA TYR A 323 13.18 23.08 -12.69
C TYR A 323 14.40 22.86 -13.57
N ILE A 324 14.18 22.81 -14.88
CA ILE A 324 15.23 22.81 -15.90
C ILE A 324 14.96 23.99 -16.83
N GLN A 325 15.94 24.87 -17.00
CA GLN A 325 15.91 25.95 -17.97
C GLN A 325 16.87 25.62 -19.13
N PHE A 326 16.37 25.68 -20.35
CA PHE A 326 17.15 25.62 -21.59
C PHE A 326 17.29 27.00 -22.21
N THR A 327 18.46 27.29 -22.74
CA THR A 327 18.81 28.55 -23.42
C THR A 327 19.75 28.30 -24.57
N SER A 328 19.83 29.26 -25.48
CA SER A 328 20.80 29.25 -26.57
C SER A 328 21.65 30.53 -26.58
N SER A 329 22.91 30.38 -26.98
CA SER A 329 23.83 31.47 -27.30
C SER A 329 24.17 31.54 -28.80
N GLY A 330 23.46 30.80 -29.64
CA GLY A 330 23.67 30.79 -31.09
C GLY A 330 23.07 29.61 -31.85
N ALA A 331 22.75 28.50 -31.16
CA ALA A 331 22.05 27.34 -31.71
C ALA A 331 20.54 27.60 -31.87
N THR A 332 19.86 26.80 -32.70
CA THR A 332 18.40 26.83 -32.81
C THR A 332 17.82 25.43 -32.74
N TYR A 333 17.28 25.04 -31.58
CA TYR A 333 16.86 23.65 -31.32
C TYR A 333 15.47 23.59 -30.68
N ARG A 334 14.93 22.40 -30.47
CA ARG A 334 13.70 22.17 -29.69
C ARG A 334 13.93 21.11 -28.62
N ILE A 335 12.96 20.99 -27.72
CA ILE A 335 12.89 19.88 -26.76
C ILE A 335 11.77 18.93 -27.17
N ASP A 336 12.13 17.68 -27.40
CA ASP A 336 11.18 16.67 -27.87
C ASP A 336 10.85 15.62 -26.81
N GLY A 337 11.78 15.28 -25.92
CA GLY A 337 11.52 14.28 -24.88
C GLY A 337 12.23 14.55 -23.57
N LEU A 338 11.69 13.98 -22.50
CA LEU A 338 12.29 14.00 -21.17
C LEU A 338 11.93 12.73 -20.41
N SER A 339 12.89 12.11 -19.75
CA SER A 339 12.63 11.12 -18.71
C SER A 339 13.38 11.47 -17.43
N ALA A 340 12.69 11.41 -16.29
CA ALA A 340 13.27 11.65 -14.97
C ALA A 340 12.60 10.75 -13.94
N ALA A 341 13.42 10.04 -13.17
CA ALA A 341 12.95 9.27 -12.02
C ALA A 341 12.81 10.20 -10.80
N GLN A 342 11.76 9.99 -10.01
CA GLN A 342 11.62 10.71 -8.74
C GLN A 342 12.70 10.26 -7.76
N ASP A 343 13.38 11.22 -7.15
CA ASP A 343 14.27 10.95 -6.04
C ASP A 343 13.44 10.70 -4.78
N LEU A 344 13.59 9.49 -4.22
CA LEU A 344 12.90 9.07 -2.99
C LEU A 344 13.72 9.33 -1.73
N SER A 345 14.96 9.80 -1.83
CA SER A 345 15.85 9.98 -0.67
C SER A 345 15.34 11.00 0.36
N SER A 346 14.48 11.93 -0.06
CA SER A 346 13.82 12.90 0.82
C SER A 346 12.36 12.57 1.13
N VAL A 347 11.86 11.42 0.64
CA VAL A 347 10.48 10.98 0.87
C VAL A 347 10.44 10.16 2.15
N SER A 348 9.79 10.67 3.19
CA SER A 348 9.51 9.90 4.40
C SER A 348 8.32 8.95 4.16
N PRO A 349 8.32 7.74 4.75
CA PRO A 349 7.14 6.85 4.72
C PRO A 349 5.90 7.51 5.31
N ASP A 350 4.73 7.08 4.85
CA ASP A 350 3.47 7.39 5.54
C ASP A 350 3.29 6.42 6.70
N VAL A 351 3.00 6.94 7.90
CA VAL A 351 2.80 6.15 9.12
C VAL A 351 1.41 6.42 9.66
N PHE A 352 0.49 5.49 9.45
CA PHE A 352 -0.88 5.57 9.92
C PHE A 352 -1.02 4.87 11.27
N THR A 353 -1.57 5.54 12.27
CA THR A 353 -1.93 4.91 13.55
C THR A 353 -3.37 4.44 13.48
N TYR A 354 -3.60 3.14 13.70
CA TYR A 354 -4.93 2.55 13.77
C TYR A 354 -5.26 2.06 15.19
N THR A 355 -6.55 1.95 15.49
CA THR A 355 -7.08 1.45 16.76
C THR A 355 -7.94 0.22 16.50
N LEU A 356 -7.46 -0.95 16.93
CA LEU A 356 -8.22 -2.20 16.93
C LEU A 356 -9.04 -2.27 18.21
N ALA A 357 -10.33 -2.56 18.09
CA ALA A 357 -11.21 -2.79 19.23
C ALA A 357 -12.01 -4.08 19.06
N ASP A 358 -12.40 -4.65 20.18
CA ASP A 358 -13.34 -5.76 20.27
C ASP A 358 -14.78 -5.27 20.52
N SER A 359 -15.68 -6.20 20.84
CA SER A 359 -17.12 -5.95 20.91
C SER A 359 -17.60 -5.17 22.14
N ASP A 360 -16.82 -5.17 23.22
CA ASP A 360 -17.10 -4.47 24.47
C ASP A 360 -16.25 -3.21 24.66
N GLY A 361 -15.33 -2.94 23.74
CA GLY A 361 -14.69 -1.64 23.55
C GLY A 361 -13.27 -1.57 24.08
N ASP A 362 -12.73 -2.70 24.51
CA ASP A 362 -11.32 -2.86 24.77
C ASP A 362 -10.55 -2.68 23.47
N SER A 363 -9.44 -1.94 23.55
CA SER A 363 -8.74 -1.52 22.34
C SER A 363 -7.25 -1.38 22.51
N THR A 364 -6.55 -1.62 21.42
CA THR A 364 -5.11 -1.38 21.29
C THR A 364 -4.81 -0.62 20.01
N THR A 365 -3.65 0.03 19.98
CA THR A 365 -3.21 0.82 18.84
C THR A 365 -1.91 0.28 18.28
N ALA A 366 -1.81 0.27 16.97
CA ALA A 366 -0.58 -0.01 16.25
C ALA A 366 -0.46 0.90 15.03
N THR A 367 0.57 0.67 14.22
CA THR A 367 0.86 1.49 13.04
C THR A 367 0.94 0.66 11.77
N LEU A 368 0.39 1.19 10.69
CA LEU A 368 0.68 0.77 9.33
C LEU A 368 1.69 1.75 8.72
N THR A 369 2.89 1.27 8.44
CA THR A 369 3.94 2.05 7.76
C THR A 369 3.99 1.68 6.29
N VAL A 370 3.70 2.62 5.40
CA VAL A 370 3.81 2.41 3.94
C VAL A 370 5.00 3.19 3.40
N THR A 371 5.98 2.47 2.86
CA THR A 371 7.17 3.04 2.23
C THR A 371 6.99 3.07 0.72
N THR A 372 7.27 4.21 0.07
CA THR A 372 7.45 4.20 -1.39
C THR A 372 8.90 3.87 -1.71
N ASP A 373 9.13 2.85 -2.53
CA ASP A 373 10.47 2.46 -2.96
C ASP A 373 10.53 2.14 -4.47
N THR A 374 11.71 1.73 -4.94
CA THR A 374 11.94 1.30 -6.33
C THR A 374 12.38 -0.16 -6.42
N ASN A 375 12.39 -0.88 -5.30
CA ASN A 375 12.86 -2.24 -5.22
C ASN A 375 11.65 -3.18 -5.16
N VAL A 376 11.39 -3.88 -6.26
CA VAL A 376 10.37 -4.93 -6.26
C VAL A 376 10.90 -6.13 -5.49
N ASN A 377 10.18 -6.55 -4.44
CA ASN A 377 10.49 -7.76 -3.70
C ASN A 377 9.34 -8.76 -3.86
N ALA A 378 9.64 -9.88 -4.53
CA ALA A 378 8.68 -10.93 -4.78
C ALA A 378 8.44 -11.77 -3.52
N ILE A 379 7.19 -11.99 -3.17
CA ILE A 379 6.75 -12.85 -2.07
C ILE A 379 6.09 -14.09 -2.67
N ALA A 380 6.45 -15.27 -2.16
CA ALA A 380 5.96 -16.53 -2.72
C ALA A 380 4.44 -16.66 -2.61
N ASP A 381 3.78 -16.92 -3.74
CA ASP A 381 2.39 -17.34 -3.81
C ASP A 381 2.23 -18.83 -3.48
N ASN A 382 1.22 -19.15 -2.68
CA ASN A 382 0.82 -20.52 -2.41
C ASN A 382 -0.66 -20.70 -2.80
N ALA A 383 -0.97 -21.74 -3.57
CA ALA A 383 -2.33 -22.15 -3.88
C ALA A 383 -2.50 -23.66 -3.71
N THR A 384 -3.73 -24.10 -3.45
CA THR A 384 -4.07 -25.53 -3.30
C THR A 384 -5.24 -25.87 -4.21
N VAL A 385 -5.12 -26.97 -4.94
CA VAL A 385 -6.19 -27.56 -5.76
C VAL A 385 -6.45 -28.99 -5.32
N TYR A 386 -7.62 -29.53 -5.67
CA TYR A 386 -8.07 -30.85 -5.27
C TYR A 386 -8.37 -31.72 -6.49
N GLU A 387 -7.62 -32.81 -6.63
CA GLU A 387 -7.83 -33.81 -7.70
C GLU A 387 -9.23 -34.45 -7.66
N ALA A 388 -9.88 -34.44 -6.49
CA ALA A 388 -11.25 -34.93 -6.34
C ALA A 388 -12.24 -34.19 -7.25
N ALA A 389 -11.97 -32.93 -7.60
CA ALA A 389 -12.82 -32.12 -8.46
C ALA A 389 -12.58 -32.34 -9.96
N LEU A 390 -11.56 -33.11 -10.35
CA LEU A 390 -11.37 -33.50 -11.75
C LEU A 390 -12.61 -34.24 -12.27
N ALA A 391 -12.81 -34.22 -13.59
CA ALA A 391 -13.95 -34.88 -14.24
C ALA A 391 -14.07 -36.39 -13.91
N THR A 392 -12.96 -37.04 -13.57
CA THR A 392 -12.90 -38.45 -13.14
C THR A 392 -12.78 -38.62 -11.63
N GLY A 393 -12.79 -37.53 -10.87
CA GLY A 393 -12.63 -37.50 -9.42
C GLY A 393 -13.92 -37.79 -8.65
N THR A 394 -13.79 -37.92 -7.33
CA THR A 394 -14.90 -38.27 -6.43
C THR A 394 -15.88 -37.12 -6.17
N GLN A 395 -15.52 -35.90 -6.55
CA GLN A 395 -16.27 -34.66 -6.40
C GLN A 395 -16.29 -33.85 -7.71
N SER A 396 -16.44 -34.52 -8.85
CA SER A 396 -16.35 -33.96 -10.21
C SER A 396 -17.35 -32.83 -10.56
N ALA A 397 -18.19 -32.42 -9.61
CA ALA A 397 -19.12 -31.29 -9.73
C ALA A 397 -18.57 -30.00 -9.11
N LEU A 398 -17.45 -30.07 -8.38
CA LEU A 398 -16.75 -28.91 -7.84
C LEU A 398 -15.77 -28.35 -8.88
N THR A 399 -15.30 -27.12 -8.67
CA THR A 399 -14.31 -26.42 -9.53
C THR A 399 -12.95 -26.24 -8.83
N SER A 400 -12.73 -26.99 -7.76
CA SER A 400 -11.55 -26.85 -6.90
C SER A 400 -10.29 -27.54 -7.46
N GLU A 401 -10.35 -28.03 -8.69
CA GLU A 401 -9.23 -28.48 -9.51
C GLU A 401 -8.46 -27.32 -10.18
N THR A 402 -8.97 -26.10 -10.09
CA THR A 402 -8.32 -24.87 -10.57
C THR A 402 -8.03 -23.92 -9.42
N ALA A 403 -6.94 -23.17 -9.53
CA ALA A 403 -6.59 -22.09 -8.60
C ALA A 403 -6.34 -20.82 -9.40
N THR A 404 -6.87 -19.71 -8.92
CA THR A 404 -6.67 -18.40 -9.52
C THR A 404 -6.15 -17.43 -8.48
N GLY A 405 -5.31 -16.49 -8.90
CA GLY A 405 -4.79 -15.44 -8.03
C GLY A 405 -4.01 -14.42 -8.84
N ASN A 406 -3.21 -13.59 -8.17
CA ASN A 406 -2.37 -12.61 -8.81
C ASN A 406 -0.99 -12.59 -8.15
N LEU A 407 0.06 -12.87 -8.94
CA LEU A 407 1.46 -12.99 -8.48
C LEU A 407 2.04 -11.70 -7.90
N LEU A 408 1.42 -10.54 -8.16
CA LEU A 408 1.91 -9.23 -7.73
C LEU A 408 1.12 -8.69 -6.54
N ALA A 409 0.05 -9.38 -6.11
CA ALA A 409 -0.87 -8.85 -5.10
C ALA A 409 -0.28 -8.88 -3.68
N ASN A 410 0.64 -9.80 -3.41
CA ASN A 410 1.37 -9.93 -2.15
C ASN A 410 2.83 -9.41 -2.25
N ASP A 411 3.26 -8.97 -3.42
CA ASP A 411 4.60 -8.43 -3.65
C ASP A 411 4.71 -6.99 -3.13
N THR A 412 5.89 -6.61 -2.64
CA THR A 412 6.13 -5.25 -2.17
C THR A 412 6.92 -4.44 -3.21
N GLY A 413 6.76 -3.12 -3.21
CA GLY A 413 7.46 -2.21 -4.14
C GLY A 413 6.91 -2.26 -5.58
N VAL A 414 5.74 -2.88 -5.80
CA VAL A 414 5.11 -3.00 -7.12
C VAL A 414 4.66 -1.64 -7.64
N SER A 415 4.99 -1.35 -8.90
CA SER A 415 4.64 -0.13 -9.63
C SER A 415 3.90 -0.47 -10.92
N GLY A 416 3.34 0.54 -11.59
CA GLY A 416 2.81 0.39 -12.96
C GLY A 416 3.87 -0.09 -13.98
N THR A 417 5.15 0.08 -13.66
CA THR A 417 6.29 -0.36 -14.50
C THR A 417 6.87 -1.71 -14.11
N THR A 418 6.41 -2.35 -13.03
CA THR A 418 6.90 -3.68 -12.60
C THR A 418 6.56 -4.73 -13.64
N GLU A 419 7.51 -5.50 -14.15
CA GLU A 419 7.29 -6.48 -15.23
C GLU A 419 7.54 -7.94 -14.79
N ILE A 420 6.65 -8.84 -15.21
CA ILE A 420 6.90 -10.29 -15.15
C ILE A 420 7.63 -10.67 -16.44
N THR A 421 8.93 -10.87 -16.34
CA THR A 421 9.79 -11.11 -17.51
C THR A 421 9.79 -12.58 -17.95
N ASN A 422 9.64 -13.50 -17.01
CA ASN A 422 9.53 -14.94 -17.25
C ASN A 422 8.95 -15.65 -16.03
N VAL A 423 8.40 -16.85 -16.24
CA VAL A 423 8.10 -17.81 -15.16
C VAL A 423 8.81 -19.10 -15.52
N ASN A 424 9.69 -19.58 -14.62
CA ASN A 424 10.51 -20.77 -14.85
C ASN A 424 11.28 -20.75 -16.20
N GLY A 425 11.80 -19.58 -16.58
CA GLY A 425 12.53 -19.38 -17.84
C GLY A 425 11.66 -19.27 -19.10
N VAL A 426 10.33 -19.40 -18.99
CA VAL A 426 9.39 -19.19 -20.10
C VAL A 426 9.04 -17.70 -20.19
N ILE A 427 9.34 -17.09 -21.33
CA ILE A 427 9.07 -15.68 -21.61
C ILE A 427 7.65 -15.47 -22.17
N PRO A 428 7.03 -14.30 -21.96
CA PRO A 428 5.68 -14.03 -22.44
C PRO A 428 5.59 -13.96 -23.97
N VAL A 429 4.52 -14.54 -24.52
CA VAL A 429 4.15 -14.43 -25.93
C VAL A 429 2.77 -13.78 -26.01
N GLY A 430 2.69 -12.58 -26.60
CA GLY A 430 1.43 -11.84 -26.64
C GLY A 430 0.91 -11.42 -25.27
N GLY A 431 1.81 -11.27 -24.28
CA GLY A 431 1.44 -10.87 -22.92
C GLY A 431 0.98 -12.01 -22.01
N VAL A 432 1.17 -13.26 -22.43
CA VAL A 432 0.78 -14.45 -21.67
C VAL A 432 1.95 -15.42 -21.60
N ILE A 433 2.19 -15.98 -20.42
CA ILE A 433 3.09 -17.11 -20.21
C ILE A 433 2.21 -18.35 -20.00
N THR A 434 2.48 -19.42 -20.72
CA THR A 434 1.79 -20.71 -20.56
C THR A 434 2.81 -21.81 -20.33
N ILE A 435 2.67 -22.53 -19.22
CA ILE A 435 3.52 -23.65 -18.85
C ILE A 435 2.61 -24.86 -18.66
N SER A 436 2.83 -25.91 -19.45
CA SER A 436 2.07 -27.16 -19.34
C SER A 436 3.01 -28.32 -19.10
N ASP A 437 2.67 -29.17 -18.14
CA ASP A 437 3.37 -30.43 -17.88
C ASP A 437 2.36 -31.58 -17.61
N ALA A 438 2.85 -32.68 -17.03
CA ALA A 438 2.00 -33.83 -16.73
C ALA A 438 1.00 -33.61 -15.58
N THR A 439 1.18 -32.55 -14.79
CA THR A 439 0.37 -32.23 -13.61
C THR A 439 -0.70 -31.19 -13.88
N GLY A 440 -0.48 -30.29 -14.85
CA GLY A 440 -1.46 -29.28 -15.19
C GLY A 440 -0.96 -28.25 -16.18
N THR A 441 -1.69 -27.15 -16.28
CA THR A 441 -1.31 -25.96 -17.04
C THR A 441 -1.41 -24.75 -16.15
N LEU A 442 -0.35 -23.96 -16.11
CA LEU A 442 -0.31 -22.63 -15.52
C LEU A 442 -0.37 -21.59 -16.63
N VAL A 443 -1.32 -20.66 -16.52
CA VAL A 443 -1.40 -19.48 -17.40
C VAL A 443 -1.16 -18.24 -16.54
N VAL A 444 -0.20 -17.40 -16.91
CA VAL A 444 0.10 -16.13 -16.24
C VAL A 444 -0.03 -14.97 -17.23
N TYR A 445 -0.81 -13.95 -16.85
CA TYR A 445 -1.02 -12.75 -17.65
C TYR A 445 0.01 -11.68 -17.27
N THR A 446 0.93 -11.35 -18.18
CA THR A 446 1.97 -10.33 -17.94
C THR A 446 1.52 -8.92 -18.33
N GLN A 447 0.28 -8.78 -18.82
CA GLN A 447 -0.40 -7.53 -19.15
C GLN A 447 -1.92 -7.73 -19.08
N ALA A 448 -2.68 -6.64 -18.99
CA ALA A 448 -4.14 -6.74 -19.01
C ALA A 448 -4.64 -7.28 -20.36
N SER A 449 -5.40 -8.38 -20.34
CA SER A 449 -5.93 -9.05 -21.52
C SER A 449 -7.09 -9.98 -21.15
N GLY A 450 -8.12 -10.05 -21.99
CA GLY A 450 -9.19 -11.05 -21.83
C GLY A 450 -10.00 -10.98 -20.52
N GLY A 451 -10.00 -9.84 -19.83
CA GLY A 451 -10.65 -9.68 -18.53
C GLY A 451 -9.73 -9.91 -17.32
N PHE A 452 -8.49 -10.35 -17.56
CA PHE A 452 -7.45 -10.49 -16.55
C PHE A 452 -6.62 -9.21 -16.45
N VAL A 453 -6.11 -8.94 -15.26
CA VAL A 453 -5.13 -7.89 -15.00
C VAL A 453 -3.71 -8.47 -14.98
N LYS A 454 -2.72 -7.58 -15.01
CA LYS A 454 -1.31 -7.97 -14.93
C LYS A 454 -1.05 -8.71 -13.62
N GLY A 455 -0.37 -9.85 -13.70
CA GLY A 455 -0.06 -10.72 -12.56
C GLY A 455 -1.04 -11.87 -12.37
N ASP A 456 -2.25 -11.81 -12.97
CA ASP A 456 -3.24 -12.86 -12.79
C ASP A 456 -2.72 -14.21 -13.27
N TYR A 457 -3.02 -15.26 -12.51
CA TYR A 457 -2.77 -16.64 -12.90
C TYR A 457 -4.03 -17.50 -12.80
N VAL A 458 -4.08 -18.55 -13.63
CA VAL A 458 -5.14 -19.56 -13.72
C VAL A 458 -4.54 -20.95 -13.94
#